data_AF-A0A4V1KI86-F1
#
_entry.id   AF-A0A4V1KI86-F1
#
_cell.length_a   1.000
_cell.length_b   1.000
_cell.length_c   1.000
_cell.angle_alpha   90.00
_cell.angle_beta   90.00
_cell.angle_gamma   90.00
#
_symmetry.space_group_name_H-M   'P 1'
#
loop_
_entity.id
_entity.type
_entity.pdbx_description
1 polymer ?
#
loop_
_entity_poly.entity_id
_entity_poly.type
_entity_poly.pdbx_seq_one_letter_code
_entity_poly.pdbx_strand_id
1 'polypeptide(L)' 'MERAHTDEEIISKASAREKNAESITDEKIDIAVDLDDDHGVTHTYVVTFSRDGENWVPTQVSELSSL' A
#
# COMPACT_ATOMS: atom_id res chain seq x y z
N MET A 1 9.45 -3.69 -15.85
CA MET A 1 9.47 -4.85 -14.94
C MET A 1 8.02 -5.14 -14.61
N GLU A 2 7.62 -6.40 -14.73
CA GLU A 2 6.31 -6.86 -14.26
C GLU A 2 6.38 -6.93 -12.73
N ARG A 3 5.35 -6.44 -12.03
CA ARG A 3 5.29 -6.51 -10.56
C ARG A 3 5.03 -7.94 -10.13
N ALA A 4 5.64 -8.38 -9.03
CA ALA A 4 5.41 -9.72 -8.47
C ALA A 4 3.98 -9.90 -7.94
N HIS A 5 3.36 -8.81 -7.47
CA HIS A 5 1.98 -8.79 -6.98
C HIS A 5 1.10 -7.82 -7.77
N THR A 6 -0.20 -8.11 -7.80
CA THR A 6 -1.18 -7.22 -8.41
C THR A 6 -1.44 -6.00 -7.53
N ASP A 7 -1.81 -4.87 -8.16
CA ASP A 7 -2.18 -3.65 -7.41
C ASP A 7 -3.35 -3.90 -6.45
N GLU A 8 -4.29 -4.79 -6.80
CA GLU A 8 -5.44 -5.16 -5.96
C GLU A 8 -4.98 -5.83 -4.64
N GLU A 9 -4.06 -6.78 -4.72
CA GLU A 9 -3.50 -7.45 -3.53
C GLU A 9 -2.74 -6.47 -2.63
N ILE A 10 -1.89 -5.63 -3.24
CA ILE A 10 -1.09 -4.63 -2.54
C ILE A 10 -2.02 -3.64 -1.82
N ILE A 11 -3.03 -3.11 -2.51
CA ILE A 11 -4.01 -2.18 -1.96
C ILE A 11 -4.83 -2.84 -0.85
N SER A 12 -5.25 -4.10 -1.01
CA SER A 12 -6.03 -4.79 0.02
C SER A 12 -5.24 -4.93 1.33
N LYS A 13 -3.93 -5.18 1.25
CA LYS A 13 -3.04 -5.29 2.41
C LYS A 13 -2.79 -3.92 3.06
N ALA A 14 -2.60 -2.90 2.23
CA ALA A 14 -2.38 -1.54 2.72
C ALA A 14 -3.64 -0.95 3.37
N SER A 15 -4.82 -1.22 2.81
CA SER A 15 -6.11 -0.78 3.36
C SER A 15 -6.41 -1.38 4.73
N ALA A 16 -5.92 -2.59 5.02
CA ALA A 16 -6.02 -3.18 6.35
C ALA A 16 -5.17 -2.44 7.39
N ARG A 17 -4.04 -1.86 6.97
CA ARG A 17 -3.18 -1.01 7.81
C ARG A 17 -3.71 0.41 7.94
N GLU A 18 -4.35 0.95 6.90
CA GLU A 18 -4.99 2.28 6.90
C GLU A 18 -5.96 2.43 8.05
N LYS A 19 -6.84 1.45 8.26
CA LYS A 19 -7.85 1.48 9.34
C LYS A 19 -7.28 1.63 10.76
N ASN A 20 -5.97 1.46 10.96
CA ASN A 20 -5.31 1.70 12.24
C ASN A 20 -4.69 3.12 12.34
N ALA A 21 -4.75 3.92 11.28
CA ALA A 21 -4.22 5.27 11.18
C ALA A 21 -5.27 6.36 11.47
N GLU A 22 -6.25 6.06 12.34
CA GLU A 22 -7.44 6.88 12.66
C GLU A 22 -7.15 8.30 13.22
N SER A 23 -5.89 8.71 13.35
CA SER A 23 -5.49 10.00 13.93
C SER A 23 -4.70 10.90 12.98
N ILE A 24 -4.62 10.56 11.69
CA ILE A 24 -3.86 11.38 10.74
C ILE A 24 -4.74 12.53 10.22
N THR A 25 -4.34 13.76 10.52
CA THR A 25 -4.97 14.99 10.02
C THR A 25 -4.57 15.34 8.58
N ASP A 26 -3.56 14.66 8.03
CA ASP A 26 -3.13 14.86 6.65
C ASP A 26 -4.22 14.41 5.65
N GLU A 27 -4.27 15.09 4.51
CA GLU A 27 -5.15 14.73 3.39
C GLU A 27 -4.60 13.54 2.58
N LYS A 28 -3.38 13.10 2.91
CA LYS A 28 -2.65 12.01 2.25
C LYS A 28 -1.86 11.19 3.26
N ILE A 29 -1.82 9.89 3.05
CA ILE A 29 -1.01 8.95 3.83
C ILE A 29 -0.31 7.97 2.91
N ASP A 30 0.93 7.63 3.26
CA ASP A 30 1.70 6.59 2.59
C ASP A 30 1.78 5.36 3.49
N ILE A 31 1.34 4.22 2.97
CA ILE A 31 1.35 2.96 3.69
C ILE A 31 2.29 2.00 2.98
N ALA A 32 3.38 1.66 3.66
CA ALA A 32 4.27 0.59 3.22
C ALA A 32 3.66 -0.78 3.55
N VAL A 33 3.80 -1.75 2.66
CA VAL A 33 3.46 -3.16 2.84
C VAL A 33 4.54 -4.04 2.25
N ASP A 34 4.83 -5.13 2.94
CA ASP A 34 5.78 -6.14 2.50
C ASP A 34 5.00 -7.38 2.07
N LEU A 35 5.29 -7.89 0.87
CA LEU A 35 4.70 -9.09 0.30
C LEU A 35 5.79 -10.00 -0.25
N ASP A 36 5.71 -11.29 0.09
CA ASP A 36 6.66 -12.30 -0.40
C ASP A 36 6.13 -12.91 -1.71
N ASP A 37 6.99 -13.04 -2.72
CA ASP A 37 6.68 -13.76 -3.95
C ASP A 37 6.79 -15.28 -3.77
N ASP A 38 6.43 -16.05 -4.80
CA ASP A 38 6.52 -17.52 -4.80
C ASP A 38 7.96 -18.07 -4.63
N HIS A 39 8.98 -17.22 -4.80
CA HIS A 39 10.39 -17.56 -4.63
C HIS A 39 10.93 -17.19 -3.23
N GLY A 40 10.09 -16.57 -2.38
CA GLY A 40 10.47 -16.09 -1.05
C GLY A 40 11.26 -14.79 -1.07
N VAL A 41 11.17 -14.02 -2.16
CA VAL A 41 11.70 -12.65 -2.25
C VAL A 41 10.69 -11.71 -1.63
N THR A 42 11.14 -10.86 -0.69
CA THR A 42 10.26 -9.87 -0.07
C THR A 42 10.25 -8.60 -0.91
N HIS A 43 9.07 -8.21 -1.38
CA HIS A 43 8.81 -6.97 -2.10
C HIS A 43 8.14 -5.95 -1.18
N THR A 44 8.76 -4.77 -1.04
CA THR A 44 8.17 -3.65 -0.29
C THR A 44 7.47 -2.72 -1.28
N TYR A 45 6.16 -2.55 -1.08
CA TYR A 45 5.32 -1.61 -1.82
C TYR A 45 4.89 -0.46 -0.92
N VAL A 46 4.67 0.71 -1.52
CA VAL A 46 4.00 1.85 -0.88
C VAL A 46 2.72 2.15 -1.64
N VAL A 47 1.64 2.25 -0.88
CA VAL A 47 0.35 2.71 -1.37
C VAL A 47 0.07 4.08 -0.78
N THR A 48 -0.11 5.08 -1.65
CA THR A 48 -0.55 6.41 -1.23
C THR A 48 -2.07 6.45 -1.26
N PHE A 49 -2.66 6.69 -0.10
CA PHE A 49 -4.08 6.98 0.03
C PHE A 49 -4.28 8.50 0.13
N SER A 50 -5.35 8.98 -0.50
CA SER A 50 -5.83 10.35 -0.31
C SER A 50 -7.21 10.30 0.32
N ARG A 51 -7.54 11.32 1.09
CA ARG A 51 -8.85 11.43 1.73
C ARG A 51 -9.88 11.97 0.75
N ASP A 52 -10.89 11.18 0.44
CA ASP A 52 -12.08 11.57 -0.32
C ASP A 52 -13.28 11.65 0.64
N GLY A 53 -13.47 12.86 1.20
CA GLY A 53 -14.43 13.10 2.27
C GLY A 53 -14.05 12.36 3.57
N GLU A 54 -14.85 11.35 3.94
CA GLU A 54 -14.62 10.51 5.11
C GLU A 54 -13.89 9.20 4.78
N ASN A 55 -13.69 8.89 3.50
CA ASN A 55 -13.08 7.64 3.06
C ASN A 55 -11.64 7.86 2.60
N TRP A 56 -10.78 6.86 2.82
CA TRP A 56 -9.45 6.80 2.23
C TRP A 56 -9.51 6.04 0.92
N VAL A 57 -9.03 6.64 -0.16
CA VAL A 57 -8.98 6.04 -1.49
C VAL A 57 -7.53 5.88 -1.94
N PRO A 58 -7.13 4.70 -2.45
CA PRO A 58 -5.79 4.51 -2.99
C PRO A 58 -5.64 5.33 -4.29
N THR A 59 -4.54 6.06 -4.40
CA THR A 59 -4.27 6.95 -5.55
C THR A 59 -3.00 6.58 -6.30
N GLN A 60 -2.08 5.90 -5.63
CA GLN A 60 -0.82 5.45 -6.22
C GLN A 60 -0.35 4.17 -5.54
N VAL A 61 0.23 3.28 -6.34
CA VAL A 61 0.96 2.10 -5.86
C VAL A 61 2.36 2.18 -6.46
N SER A 62 3.38 2.07 -5.62
CA SER A 62 4.80 2.13 -6.00
C SER A 62 5.55 0.96 -5.37
N GLU A 63 6.49 0.35 -6.09
CA GLU A 63 7.42 -0.62 -5.50
C GLU A 63 8.67 0.14 -5.05
N LEU A 64 9.09 -0.07 -3.80
CA LEU A 64 10.29 0.57 -3.24
C LEU A 64 11.53 -0.30 -3.40
N SER A 65 11.41 -1.58 -3.08
CA SER A 65 12.53 -2.52 -3.05
C SER A 65 12.07 -3.96 -3.16
N SER A 66 12.98 -4.83 -3.61
CA SER A 66 12.82 -6.29 -3.62
C SER A 66 14.12 -6.89 -3.07
N LEU A 67 14.03 -7.80 -2.09
CA LEU A 67 15.18 -8.34 -1.35
C LEU A 67 15.17 -9.88 -1.30
#